data_AF-O61584-F1
#
_entry.id   AF-O61584-F1
#
_cell.length_a   1.000
_cell.length_b   1.000
_cell.length_c   1.000
_cell.angle_alpha   90.00
_cell.angle_beta   90.00
_cell.angle_gamma   90.00
#
_symmetry.space_group_name_H-M   'P 1'
#
loop_
_entity.id
_entity.type
_entity.pdbx_description
1 polymer ?
#
loop_
_entity_poly.entity_id
_entity_poly.type
_entity_poly.pdbx_seq_one_letter_code
_entity_poly.pdbx_strand_id
1 'polypeptide(L)'
;AKNKHTMQKHDTFIGTPYWMAPELVLCETFRDNPYDHKVDIWSLGITLIELAQMEPPNSEMSPMRVLLKIQKSEPPKLEQPSRWSKEFNDFLKKSLVKDPQVRPTTDVLMQHAFINRNLDAKPIKDLLLEYKAEVVEEVVDDETEE
;
A
#
# COMPACT_ATOMS: atom_id res chain seq x y z
N ALA A 1 15.59 -1.58 -14.70
CA ALA A 1 16.60 -1.03 -13.77
C ALA A 1 16.92 -2.10 -12.74
N LYS A 2 18.19 -2.51 -12.59
CA LYS A 2 18.60 -3.45 -11.53
C LYS A 2 19.26 -2.65 -10.40
N ASN A 3 18.68 -2.71 -9.21
CA ASN A 3 19.22 -2.02 -8.05
C ASN A 3 20.45 -2.78 -7.53
N LYS A 4 21.63 -2.13 -7.49
CA LYS A 4 22.88 -2.76 -7.03
C LYS A 4 23.14 -2.53 -5.54
N HIS A 5 22.56 -1.47 -4.96
CA HIS A 5 22.70 -1.12 -3.54
C HIS A 5 21.42 -0.47 -3.00
N THR A 6 20.82 -1.06 -1.96
CA THR A 6 19.52 -0.63 -1.37
C THR A 6 19.50 0.81 -0.84
N MET A 7 20.65 1.37 -0.49
CA MET A 7 20.77 2.71 0.12
C MET A 7 21.17 3.81 -0.88
N GLN A 8 21.23 3.52 -2.19
CA GLN A 8 21.55 4.53 -3.19
C GLN A 8 20.34 5.43 -3.49
N LYS A 9 20.60 6.74 -3.61
CA LYS A 9 19.62 7.68 -4.17
C LYS A 9 19.55 7.51 -5.70
N HIS A 10 18.38 7.73 -6.27
CA HIS A 10 18.09 7.47 -7.68
C HIS A 10 17.39 8.68 -8.33
N ASP A 11 17.50 8.78 -9.66
CA ASP A 11 16.94 9.89 -10.46
C ASP A 11 15.99 9.40 -11.59
N THR A 12 15.61 8.12 -11.61
CA THR A 12 14.83 7.51 -12.72
C THR A 12 13.33 7.43 -12.41
N PHE A 13 12.49 7.91 -13.34
CA PHE A 13 11.04 7.79 -13.28
C PHE A 13 10.56 6.41 -13.74
N ILE A 14 10.41 5.49 -12.77
CA ILE A 14 9.80 4.18 -12.97
C ILE A 14 8.93 3.92 -11.74
N GLY A 15 7.62 3.80 -11.94
CA GLY A 15 6.69 3.52 -10.84
C GLY A 15 5.26 3.48 -11.34
N THR A 16 4.39 2.83 -10.57
CA THR A 16 2.94 2.85 -10.83
C THR A 16 2.36 4.05 -10.05
N PRO A 17 1.82 5.09 -10.72
CA PRO A 17 1.57 6.42 -10.11
C PRO A 17 0.79 6.44 -8.80
N TYR A 18 -0.12 5.47 -8.60
CA TYR A 18 -0.98 5.38 -7.41
C TYR A 18 -0.19 5.07 -6.12
N TRP A 19 0.99 4.44 -6.22
CA TRP A 19 1.83 4.09 -5.07
C TRP A 19 2.99 5.07 -4.86
N MET A 20 3.16 6.07 -5.73
CA MET A 20 4.32 6.96 -5.68
C MET A 20 4.26 7.93 -4.50
N ALA A 21 5.41 8.10 -3.83
CA ALA A 21 5.57 9.09 -2.76
C ALA A 21 5.61 10.53 -3.30
N PRO A 22 5.15 11.55 -2.54
CA PRO A 22 5.13 12.94 -3.00
C PRO A 22 6.50 13.45 -3.43
N GLU A 23 7.56 13.12 -2.70
CA GLU A 23 8.91 13.56 -3.03
C GLU A 23 9.40 12.99 -4.37
N LEU A 24 9.00 11.75 -4.71
CA LEU A 24 9.37 11.12 -5.98
C LEU A 24 8.73 11.85 -7.17
N VAL A 25 7.48 12.26 -7.02
CA VAL A 25 6.75 13.05 -8.02
C VAL A 25 7.34 14.46 -8.17
N LEU A 26 7.92 15.05 -7.12
CA LEU A 26 8.60 16.36 -7.22
C LEU A 26 9.94 16.25 -7.96
N CYS A 27 10.70 15.16 -7.79
CA CYS A 27 11.99 14.95 -8.46
C CYS A 27 11.88 15.02 -9.99
N GLU A 28 10.74 14.61 -10.55
CA GLU A 28 10.46 14.73 -11.98
C GLU A 28 10.39 16.18 -12.47
N THR A 29 9.94 17.09 -11.60
CA THR A 29 9.85 18.53 -11.91
C THR A 29 11.13 19.28 -11.54
N PHE A 30 11.88 18.82 -10.53
CA PHE A 30 13.11 19.44 -10.03
C PHE A 30 14.17 18.36 -9.72
N ARG A 31 15.13 18.18 -10.64
CA ARG A 31 16.16 17.12 -10.59
C ARG A 31 17.17 17.24 -9.43
N ASP A 32 17.14 18.35 -8.69
CA ASP A 32 18.14 18.64 -7.65
C ASP A 32 17.76 18.10 -6.25
N ASN A 33 16.64 17.39 -6.10
CA ASN A 33 16.21 16.85 -4.83
C ASN A 33 16.22 15.31 -4.81
N PRO A 34 17.34 14.66 -4.48
CA PRO A 34 17.45 13.22 -4.59
C PRO A 34 16.63 12.50 -3.50
N TYR A 35 15.79 11.54 -3.90
CA TYR A 35 14.95 10.75 -2.99
C TYR A 35 15.73 9.62 -2.32
N ASP A 36 15.20 9.10 -1.22
CA ASP A 36 15.80 8.05 -0.38
C ASP A 36 14.85 6.86 -0.22
N HIS A 37 15.31 5.76 0.38
CA HIS A 37 14.56 4.50 0.59
C HIS A 37 13.21 4.67 1.31
N LYS A 38 12.95 5.81 1.97
CA LYS A 38 11.65 6.10 2.60
C LYS A 38 10.50 6.23 1.61
N VAL A 39 10.74 6.37 0.30
CA VAL A 39 9.69 6.29 -0.72
C VAL A 39 8.96 4.94 -0.67
N ASP A 40 9.66 3.85 -0.31
CA ASP A 40 9.07 2.52 -0.20
C ASP A 40 8.14 2.39 1.00
N ILE A 41 8.36 3.17 2.06
CA ILE A 41 7.46 3.22 3.23
C ILE A 41 6.12 3.84 2.85
N TRP A 42 6.12 4.86 2.00
CA TRP A 42 4.88 5.42 1.46
C TRP A 42 4.16 4.39 0.58
N SER A 43 4.88 3.77 -0.36
CA SER A 43 4.33 2.74 -1.24
C SER A 43 3.71 1.59 -0.44
N LEU A 44 4.37 1.15 0.64
CA LEU A 44 3.83 0.17 1.58
C LEU A 44 2.51 0.64 2.21
N GLY A 45 2.43 1.89 2.66
CA GLY A 45 1.20 2.46 3.19
C GLY A 45 0.04 2.43 2.19
N ILE A 46 0.33 2.69 0.91
CA ILE A 46 -0.65 2.59 -0.18
C ILE A 46 -1.05 1.13 -0.42
N THR A 47 -0.10 0.20 -0.52
CA THR A 47 -0.37 -1.24 -0.66
C THR A 47 -1.22 -1.78 0.49
N LEU A 48 -1.01 -1.31 1.71
CA LEU A 48 -1.83 -1.74 2.85
C LEU A 48 -3.27 -1.24 2.74
N ILE A 49 -3.52 -0.06 2.17
CA ILE A 49 -4.86 0.41 1.85
C ILE A 49 -5.48 -0.46 0.75
N GLU A 50 -4.73 -0.75 -0.30
CA GLU A 50 -5.15 -1.63 -1.40
C GLU A 50 -5.52 -3.03 -0.88
N LEU A 51 -4.71 -3.64 -0.03
CA LEU A 51 -5.04 -4.94 0.59
C LEU A 51 -6.32 -4.88 1.44
N ALA A 52 -6.60 -3.74 2.05
CA ALA A 52 -7.78 -3.53 2.87
C ALA A 52 -9.05 -3.23 2.05
N GLN A 53 -8.90 -2.67 0.85
CA GLN A 53 -10.01 -2.11 0.05
C GLN A 53 -10.08 -2.66 -1.39
N MET A 54 -9.25 -3.66 -1.72
CA MET A 54 -9.04 -4.25 -3.05
C MET A 54 -8.37 -3.34 -4.09
N GLU A 55 -8.45 -2.02 -3.92
CA GLU A 55 -7.92 -1.03 -4.86
C GLU A 55 -7.10 0.05 -4.12
N PRO A 56 -6.04 0.59 -4.74
CA PRO A 56 -5.33 1.73 -4.16
C PRO A 56 -6.19 2.99 -4.17
N PRO A 57 -5.87 4.01 -3.34
CA PRO A 57 -6.60 5.26 -3.32
C PRO A 57 -6.62 5.94 -4.69
N ASN A 58 -7.81 6.34 -5.13
CA ASN A 58 -8.05 7.04 -6.40
C ASN A 58 -7.76 6.19 -7.65
N SER A 59 -7.91 4.86 -7.60
CA SER A 59 -7.69 3.96 -8.75
C SER A 59 -8.52 4.31 -9.99
N GLU A 60 -9.66 4.97 -9.81
CA GLU A 60 -10.55 5.46 -10.86
C GLU A 60 -10.04 6.73 -11.58
N MET A 61 -9.06 7.43 -10.99
CA MET A 61 -8.50 8.66 -11.55
C MET A 61 -7.42 8.36 -12.59
N SER A 62 -7.31 9.22 -13.61
CA SER A 62 -6.21 9.11 -14.57
C SER A 62 -4.85 9.36 -13.89
N PRO A 63 -3.77 8.68 -14.31
CA PRO A 63 -2.46 8.75 -13.65
C PRO A 63 -1.97 10.19 -13.38
N MET A 64 -2.10 11.09 -14.36
CA MET A 64 -1.69 12.49 -14.21
C MET A 64 -2.48 13.23 -13.12
N ARG A 65 -3.78 12.94 -12.96
CA ARG A 65 -4.58 13.55 -11.89
C ARG A 65 -4.19 13.01 -10.52
N VAL A 66 -3.80 11.74 -10.44
CA VAL A 66 -3.31 11.12 -9.20
C VAL A 66 -2.02 11.78 -8.73
N LEU A 67 -1.05 12.01 -9.64
CA LEU A 67 0.19 12.72 -9.32
C LEU A 67 -0.07 14.11 -8.72
N LEU A 68 -0.99 14.88 -9.32
CA LEU A 68 -1.39 16.19 -8.78
C LEU A 68 -2.05 16.09 -7.40
N LYS A 69 -2.87 15.06 -7.18
CA LYS A 69 -3.57 14.83 -5.91
C LYS A 69 -2.59 14.46 -4.81
N ILE A 70 -1.62 13.58 -5.07
CA ILE A 70 -0.54 13.22 -4.14
C ILE A 70 0.19 14.47 -3.64
N GLN A 71 0.46 15.44 -4.54
CA GLN A 71 1.11 16.70 -4.18
C GLN A 71 0.22 17.64 -3.35
N LYS A 72 -1.04 17.80 -3.73
CA LYS A 72 -1.88 18.89 -3.23
C LYS A 72 -2.83 18.51 -2.10
N SER A 73 -3.19 17.24 -1.99
CA SER A 73 -4.15 16.76 -1.00
C SER A 73 -3.47 16.23 0.25
N GLU A 74 -4.29 16.05 1.29
CA GLU A 74 -3.92 15.30 2.49
C GLU A 74 -3.62 13.83 2.13
N PRO A 75 -2.77 13.15 2.92
CA PRO A 75 -2.51 11.73 2.74
C PRO A 75 -3.79 10.89 2.76
N PRO A 76 -3.87 9.83 1.93
CA PRO A 76 -5.04 8.97 1.90
C PRO A 76 -5.22 8.25 3.24
N LYS A 77 -6.47 7.89 3.51
CA LYS A 77 -6.90 7.12 4.68
C LYS A 77 -7.87 6.05 4.20
N LEU A 78 -8.10 5.05 5.03
CA LEU A 78 -9.15 4.06 4.79
C LEU A 78 -10.52 4.77 4.71
N GLU A 79 -11.39 4.35 3.79
CA GLU A 79 -12.73 4.94 3.64
C GLU A 79 -13.59 4.78 4.89
N GLN A 80 -13.44 3.65 5.58
CA GLN A 80 -14.18 3.33 6.79
C GLN A 80 -13.21 3.00 7.94
N PRO A 81 -12.50 3.99 8.53
CA PRO A 81 -11.47 3.77 9.54
C PRO A 81 -11.93 2.96 10.75
N SER A 82 -13.22 3.04 11.09
CA SER A 82 -13.84 2.33 12.22
C SER A 82 -13.93 0.81 12.04
N ARG A 83 -13.85 0.30 10.80
CA ARG A 83 -13.80 -1.15 10.53
C ARG A 83 -12.43 -1.77 10.84
N TRP A 84 -11.43 -0.93 11.10
CA TRP A 84 -10.04 -1.32 11.24
C TRP A 84 -9.51 -0.98 12.63
N SER A 85 -8.50 -1.72 13.08
CA SER A 85 -7.93 -1.47 14.41
C SER A 85 -7.29 -0.08 14.48
N LYS A 86 -7.21 0.48 15.69
CA LYS A 86 -6.58 1.78 15.92
C LYS A 86 -5.10 1.73 15.54
N GLU A 87 -4.44 0.61 15.82
CA GLU A 87 -3.04 0.37 15.51
C GLU A 87 -2.81 0.33 13.99
N PHE A 88 -3.73 -0.24 13.21
CA PHE A 88 -3.60 -0.25 11.76
C PHE A 88 -3.74 1.17 11.17
N ASN A 89 -4.78 1.90 11.60
CA ASN A 89 -4.97 3.30 11.20
C ASN A 89 -3.76 4.18 11.56
N ASP A 90 -3.17 3.98 12.75
CA ASP A 90 -2.00 4.71 13.21
C ASP A 90 -0.72 4.30 12.44
N PHE A 91 -0.57 3.03 12.07
CA PHE A 91 0.52 2.57 11.21
C PHE A 91 0.45 3.20 9.81
N LEU A 92 -0.74 3.26 9.21
CA LEU A 92 -0.96 3.96 7.93
C LEU A 92 -0.63 5.45 8.04
N LYS A 93 -1.10 6.11 9.11
CA LYS A 93 -0.82 7.53 9.36
C LYS A 93 0.68 7.82 9.44
N LYS A 94 1.47 6.93 10.08
CA LYS A 94 2.93 7.06 10.16
C LYS A 94 3.63 6.75 8.85
N SER A 95 3.11 5.80 8.07
CA SER A 95 3.70 5.42 6.78
C SER A 95 3.44 6.49 5.70
N LEU A 96 2.27 7.11 5.73
CA LEU A 96 1.79 8.08 4.74
C LEU A 96 2.06 9.53 5.16
N VAL A 97 3.26 9.80 5.66
CA VAL A 97 3.70 11.17 5.98
C VAL A 97 4.37 11.78 4.75
N LYS A 98 3.89 12.95 4.29
CA LYS A 98 4.36 13.55 3.03
C LYS A 98 5.82 13.99 3.10
N ASP A 99 6.22 14.60 4.20
CA ASP A 99 7.61 15.02 4.39
C ASP A 99 8.50 13.80 4.73
N PRO A 100 9.44 13.41 3.85
CA PRO A 100 10.29 12.25 4.05
C PRO A 100 11.29 12.43 5.22
N GLN A 101 11.55 13.65 5.70
CA GLN A 101 12.42 13.86 6.86
C GLN A 101 11.75 13.45 8.17
N VAL A 102 10.43 13.60 8.26
CA VAL A 102 9.64 13.19 9.43
C VAL A 102 8.97 11.82 9.26
N ARG A 103 8.91 11.27 8.03
CA ARG A 103 8.47 9.89 7.80
C ARG A 103 9.41 8.93 8.55
N PRO A 104 8.90 8.04 9.43
CA PRO A 104 9.75 7.13 10.20
C PRO A 104 10.57 6.21 9.29
N THR A 105 11.70 5.71 9.78
CA THR A 105 12.45 4.64 9.11
C THR A 105 11.78 3.29 9.31
N THR A 106 12.19 2.30 8.52
CA THR A 106 11.74 0.91 8.67
C THR A 106 11.99 0.38 10.08
N ASP A 107 13.16 0.63 10.66
CA ASP A 107 13.48 0.18 12.02
C ASP A 107 12.49 0.70 13.07
N VAL A 108 12.05 1.95 12.93
CA VAL A 108 11.06 2.55 13.82
C VAL A 108 9.68 1.92 13.58
N LEU A 109 9.29 1.70 12.32
CA LEU A 109 8.00 1.08 12.00
C LEU A 109 7.92 -0.39 12.42
N MET A 110 9.03 -1.13 12.40
CA MET A 110 9.06 -2.50 12.89
C MET A 110 8.76 -2.60 14.39
N GLN A 111 9.00 -1.53 15.16
CA GLN A 111 8.66 -1.47 16.59
C GLN A 111 7.19 -1.08 16.84
N HIS A 112 6.44 -0.72 15.81
CA HIS A 112 5.04 -0.30 15.94
C HIS A 112 4.13 -1.43 16.38
N ALA A 113 3.20 -1.19 17.30
CA ALA A 113 2.30 -2.21 17.87
C ALA A 113 1.45 -2.99 16.83
N PHE A 114 1.24 -2.42 15.64
CA PHE A 114 0.58 -3.12 14.53
C PHE A 114 1.38 -4.33 14.03
N ILE A 115 2.71 -4.23 14.01
CA ILE A 115 3.63 -5.24 13.51
C ILE A 115 4.33 -5.97 14.66
N ASN A 116 4.80 -5.22 15.66
CA ASN A 116 5.50 -5.73 16.84
C ASN A 116 4.52 -6.36 17.84
N ARG A 117 3.97 -7.50 17.47
CA ARG A 117 3.08 -8.32 18.27
C ARG A 117 3.23 -9.78 17.87
N ASN A 118 2.59 -10.68 18.60
CA ASN A 118 2.53 -12.07 18.18
C ASN A 118 1.62 -12.18 16.94
N LEU A 119 2.22 -12.51 15.79
CA LEU A 119 1.51 -12.61 14.52
C LEU A 119 1.10 -14.07 14.27
N ASP A 120 -0.17 -14.29 13.95
CA ASP A 120 -0.68 -15.59 13.53
C ASP A 120 -0.59 -15.72 12.00
N ALA A 121 0.08 -16.77 11.53
CA ALA A 121 0.19 -17.07 10.10
C ALA A 121 -1.05 -17.79 9.55
N LYS A 122 -1.96 -18.28 10.42
CA LYS A 122 -3.13 -19.04 10.01
C LYS A 122 -4.04 -18.31 9.00
N PRO A 123 -4.39 -17.01 9.17
CA PRO A 123 -5.27 -16.35 8.20
C PRO A 123 -4.71 -16.33 6.77
N ILE A 124 -3.40 -16.12 6.61
CA ILE A 124 -2.75 -16.16 5.29
C ILE A 124 -2.72 -17.59 4.73
N LYS A 125 -2.47 -18.60 5.58
CA LYS A 125 -2.52 -20.01 5.15
C LYS A 125 -3.92 -20.41 4.69
N ASP A 126 -4.95 -20.02 5.45
CA ASP A 126 -6.34 -20.32 5.13
C ASP A 126 -6.74 -19.65 3.81
N LEU A 127 -6.37 -18.37 3.60
CA LEU A 127 -6.58 -17.67 2.33
C LEU A 127 -5.89 -18.37 1.14
N LEU A 128 -4.65 -18.85 1.33
CA LEU A 128 -3.92 -19.59 0.29
C LEU A 128 -4.54 -20.96 -0.02
N LEU A 129 -5.15 -21.61 0.98
CA LEU A 129 -5.85 -22.87 0.79
C LEU A 129 -7.16 -22.64 0.04
N GLU A 130 -7.92 -21.60 0.40
CA GLU A 130 -9.14 -21.19 -0.31
C GLU A 130 -8.86 -20.88 -1.77
N TYR A 131 -7.82 -20.08 -2.05
CA TYR A 131 -7.41 -19.77 -3.43
C TYR A 131 -7.04 -21.02 -4.26
N LYS A 132 -6.56 -22.08 -3.61
CA LYS A 132 -6.17 -23.34 -4.27
C LYS A 132 -7.28 -24.38 -4.31
N ALA A 133 -8.39 -24.16 -3.61
CA ALA A 133 -9.49 -25.10 -3.59
C ALA A 133 -10.13 -25.17 -4.97
N GLU A 134 -10.42 -26.37 -5.45
CA GLU A 134 -11.20 -26.54 -6.68
C GLU A 134 -12.64 -26.08 -6.40
N VAL A 135 -13.15 -25.19 -7.25
CA VAL A 135 -14.55 -24.76 -7.21
C VAL A 135 -15.37 -25.90 -7.81
N VAL A 136 -16.07 -26.64 -6.97
CA VAL A 136 -17.04 -27.65 -7.40
C VAL A 136 -18.40 -26.97 -7.48
N GLU A 137 -18.93 -26.78 -8.68
CA GLU A 137 -20.32 -26.38 -8.85
C GLU A 137 -21.21 -27.60 -8.58
N GLU A 138 -22.00 -27.57 -7.51
CA GLU A 138 -23.05 -28.56 -7.30
C GLU A 138 -24.18 -28.29 -8.29
N VAL A 139 -24.32 -29.15 -9.30
CA VAL A 139 -25.51 -29.18 -10.15
C VAL A 139 -26.63 -29.78 -9.31
N VAL A 140 -27.55 -28.94 -8.85
CA VAL A 140 -28.80 -29.40 -8.24
C VAL A 140 -29.70 -29.83 -9.40
N ASP A 141 -29.80 -31.14 -9.63
CA ASP A 141 -30.83 -31.68 -10.53
C ASP A 141 -32.19 -31.45 -9.85
N ASP A 142 -32.98 -30.51 -10.38
CA ASP A 142 -34.40 -30.33 -10.08
C ASP A 142 -35.19 -31.52 -10.67
N GLU A 143 -34.93 -32.74 -10.18
CA GLU A 143 -35.79 -33.91 -10.43
C GLU A 143 -36.87 -34.00 -9.34
N THR A 144 -37.84 -33.10 -9.39
CA THR A 144 -39.19 -33.41 -8.89
C THR A 144 -40.21 -32.52 -9.59
N GLU A 145 -40.92 -33.07 -10.57
CA GLU A 145 -42.37 -32.91 -10.77
C GLU A 145 -42.80 -33.82 -11.95
N GLU A 146 -43.08 -35.09 -11.63
CA GLU A 146 -44.03 -35.93 -12.40
C GLU A 146 -45.41 -35.88 -11.75
#